data_AF-A0A925DU01-F1
#
_entry.id   AF-A0A925DU01-F1
#
_cell.length_a   1.000
_cell.length_b   1.000
_cell.length_c   1.000
_cell.angle_alpha   90.00
_cell.angle_beta   90.00
_cell.angle_gamma   90.00
#
_symmetry.space_group_name_H-M   'P 1'
#
loop_
_entity.id
_entity.type
_entity.pdbx_description
1 polymer ?
#
loop_
_entity_poly.entity_id
_entity_poly.type
_entity_poly.pdbx_seq_one_letter_code
_entity_poly.pdbx_strand_id
1 'polypeptide(L)'
;MRRKIQNWLVFFTAVVIFNFSCKKDEDADTMVQTSSFSSEVVTTWLNRQLEMLRVPLPAGVGSQAAERCQAYCGIAVYESVVPGMEAYRSLTGQLTDFPAMPTVEPGVDYHWAASANAALAEMNRRLFPSTSAENKASIDKLEDSLKAVYAGEVDAAILQRSISFGKEVATKVFAWAASDGSANVNPP
;
A
#
# COMPACT_ATOMS: atom_id res chain seq x y z
N MET A 1 2.69 -46.69 -73.71
CA MET A 1 1.85 -45.68 -73.03
C MET A 1 2.78 -44.59 -72.46
N ARG A 2 2.30 -43.34 -72.40
CA ARG A 2 3.03 -42.06 -72.39
C ARG A 2 4.04 -41.80 -71.23
N ARG A 3 5.23 -41.31 -71.65
CA ARG A 3 6.11 -40.22 -71.13
C ARG A 3 6.01 -39.77 -69.66
N LYS A 4 7.16 -39.39 -69.07
CA LYS A 4 7.28 -38.09 -68.38
C LYS A 4 8.72 -37.54 -68.31
N ILE A 5 8.79 -36.30 -68.80
CA ILE A 5 9.82 -35.25 -68.81
C ILE A 5 9.69 -34.53 -67.44
N GLN A 6 10.75 -34.46 -66.62
CA GLN A 6 11.77 -33.40 -66.51
C GLN A 6 11.45 -32.34 -65.42
N ASN A 7 12.47 -32.14 -64.57
CA ASN A 7 12.78 -31.07 -63.60
C ASN A 7 11.77 -29.94 -63.35
N TRP A 8 11.59 -29.57 -62.08
CA TRP A 8 12.10 -28.30 -61.55
C TRP A 8 11.98 -28.23 -60.01
N LEU A 9 13.09 -27.90 -59.36
CA LEU A 9 13.18 -27.53 -57.95
C LEU A 9 12.59 -26.12 -57.78
N VAL A 10 11.61 -25.97 -56.89
CA VAL A 10 11.24 -24.68 -56.28
C VAL A 10 11.10 -24.92 -54.78
N PHE A 11 12.03 -24.36 -54.01
CA PHE A 11 11.99 -24.28 -52.56
C PHE A 11 10.92 -23.26 -52.16
N PHE A 12 9.83 -23.71 -51.53
CA PHE A 12 8.81 -22.85 -50.94
C PHE A 12 9.02 -22.82 -49.42
N THR A 13 9.55 -21.72 -48.91
CA THR A 13 9.71 -21.45 -47.47
C THR A 13 8.32 -21.28 -46.85
N ALA A 14 7.91 -22.21 -45.99
CA ALA A 14 6.66 -22.11 -45.25
C ALA A 14 6.79 -21.08 -44.13
N VAL A 15 6.10 -19.95 -44.27
CA VAL A 15 5.86 -18.99 -43.17
C VAL A 15 4.86 -19.65 -42.22
N VAL A 16 5.34 -20.13 -41.08
CA VAL A 16 4.49 -20.65 -40.00
C VAL A 16 3.89 -19.45 -39.25
N ILE A 17 2.66 -19.08 -39.60
CA ILE A 17 1.85 -18.12 -38.85
C ILE A 17 1.38 -18.82 -37.57
N PHE A 18 2.16 -18.70 -36.50
CA PHE A 18 1.70 -19.03 -35.15
C PHE A 18 0.62 -18.03 -34.77
N ASN A 19 -0.64 -18.41 -35.01
CA ASN A 19 -1.79 -17.75 -34.40
C ASN A 19 -1.74 -18.06 -32.90
N PHE A 20 -1.14 -17.16 -32.12
CA PHE A 20 -1.41 -17.09 -30.69
C PHE A 20 -2.88 -16.68 -30.52
N SER A 21 -3.76 -17.68 -30.54
CA SER A 21 -5.09 -17.55 -29.99
C SER A 21 -4.92 -17.39 -28.49
N CYS A 22 -4.92 -16.14 -28.01
CA CYS A 22 -5.16 -15.85 -26.61
C CYS A 22 -6.54 -16.41 -26.27
N LYS A 23 -6.57 -17.58 -25.64
CA LYS A 23 -7.71 -17.95 -24.83
C LYS A 23 -7.72 -16.95 -23.67
N LYS A 24 -8.76 -16.12 -23.65
CA LYS A 24 -9.10 -15.35 -22.46
C LYS A 24 -9.59 -16.40 -21.47
N ASP A 25 -8.71 -16.82 -20.57
CA ASP A 25 -9.11 -17.59 -19.42
C ASP A 25 -9.95 -16.63 -18.57
N GLU A 26 -11.27 -16.77 -18.64
CA GLU A 26 -12.19 -16.10 -17.73
C GLU A 26 -12.10 -16.77 -16.35
N ASP A 27 -12.06 -15.93 -15.32
CA ASP A 27 -12.07 -16.20 -13.88
C ASP A 27 -10.78 -16.71 -13.23
N ALA A 28 -9.70 -15.92 -13.36
CA ALA A 28 -8.87 -15.68 -12.18
C ALA A 28 -9.57 -14.58 -11.37
N ASP A 29 -10.05 -14.90 -10.17
CA ASP A 29 -10.61 -13.95 -9.21
C ASP A 29 -9.51 -12.95 -8.80
N THR A 30 -9.30 -11.93 -9.61
CA THR A 30 -8.28 -10.91 -9.40
C THR A 30 -8.80 -9.91 -8.39
N MET A 31 -8.18 -9.90 -7.23
CA MET A 31 -8.40 -8.92 -6.15
C MET A 31 -8.50 -7.50 -6.73
N VAL A 32 -9.43 -6.70 -6.18
CA VAL A 32 -9.60 -5.30 -6.56
C VAL A 32 -8.26 -4.57 -6.52
N GLN A 33 -7.94 -3.80 -7.57
CA GLN A 33 -6.68 -3.07 -7.68
C GLN A 33 -6.69 -1.79 -6.84
N THR A 34 -5.58 -1.43 -6.21
CA THR A 34 -5.43 -0.15 -5.50
C THR A 34 -5.68 1.05 -6.40
N SER A 35 -5.35 0.95 -7.70
CA SER A 35 -5.57 2.02 -8.67
C SER A 35 -7.05 2.35 -8.93
N SER A 36 -8.00 1.52 -8.47
CA SER A 36 -9.43 1.83 -8.54
C SER A 36 -9.90 2.78 -7.44
N PHE A 37 -9.06 3.05 -6.43
CA PHE A 37 -9.39 3.94 -5.31
C PHE A 37 -8.78 5.33 -5.51
N SER A 38 -9.48 6.36 -5.03
CA SER A 38 -8.99 7.73 -5.03
C SER A 38 -7.78 7.88 -4.10
N SER A 39 -6.79 8.67 -4.51
CA SER A 39 -5.68 9.08 -3.63
C SER A 39 -6.10 10.05 -2.52
N GLU A 40 -7.37 10.46 -2.49
CA GLU A 40 -7.92 11.43 -1.54
C GLU A 40 -7.71 11.02 -0.08
N VAL A 41 -7.76 9.72 0.23
CA VAL A 41 -7.43 9.22 1.57
C VAL A 41 -6.05 9.68 2.02
N VAL A 42 -5.05 9.55 1.15
CA VAL A 42 -3.66 9.92 1.46
C VAL A 42 -3.52 11.43 1.55
N THR A 43 -4.06 12.19 0.59
CA THR A 43 -3.96 13.65 0.60
C THR A 43 -4.67 14.28 1.79
N THR A 44 -5.80 13.70 2.22
CA THR A 44 -6.54 14.17 3.41
C THR A 44 -5.73 13.97 4.69
N TRP A 45 -5.11 12.80 4.85
CA TRP A 45 -4.21 12.53 5.97
C TRP A 45 -2.95 13.39 5.95
N LEU A 46 -2.38 13.67 4.77
CA LEU A 46 -1.23 14.57 4.66
C LEU A 46 -1.61 16.00 5.06
N ASN A 47 -2.76 16.50 4.63
CA ASN A 47 -3.27 17.81 5.05
C ASN A 47 -3.44 17.88 6.58
N ARG A 48 -4.02 16.84 7.19
CA ARG A 48 -4.13 16.77 8.66
C ARG A 48 -2.77 16.75 9.36
N GLN A 49 -1.81 15.99 8.85
CA GLN A 49 -0.44 16.00 9.38
C GLN A 49 0.19 17.40 9.30
N LEU A 50 0.01 18.11 8.19
CA LEU A 50 0.49 19.48 8.04
C LEU A 50 -0.18 20.44 9.02
N GLU A 51 -1.49 20.30 9.27
CA GLU A 51 -2.20 21.07 10.29
C GLU A 51 -1.65 20.83 11.69
N MET A 52 -1.42 19.56 12.05
CA MET A 52 -0.85 19.19 13.36
C MET A 52 0.56 19.77 13.56
N LEU A 53 1.35 19.85 12.49
CA LEU A 53 2.73 20.35 12.50
C LEU A 53 2.86 21.87 12.41
N ARG A 54 1.78 22.62 12.14
CA ARG A 54 1.79 24.10 12.12
C ARG A 54 1.85 24.71 13.53
N VAL A 55 1.50 23.95 14.55
CA VAL A 55 1.62 24.38 15.95
C VAL A 55 3.07 24.21 16.40
N PRO A 56 3.67 25.17 17.14
CA PRO A 56 5.02 25.01 17.65
C PRO A 56 5.15 23.69 18.42
N LEU A 57 6.08 22.84 18.00
CA LEU A 57 6.39 21.62 18.73
C LEU A 57 6.90 22.02 20.14
N PRO A 58 6.69 21.18 21.16
CA PRO A 58 7.24 21.44 22.49
C PRO A 58 8.73 21.79 22.42
N ALA A 59 9.18 22.69 23.30
CA ALA A 59 10.59 23.09 23.34
C ALA A 59 11.50 21.85 23.45
N GLY A 60 12.50 21.76 22.57
CA GLY A 60 13.41 20.60 22.47
C GLY A 60 13.02 19.53 21.45
N VAL A 61 11.84 19.62 20.81
CA VAL A 61 11.48 18.76 19.68
C VAL A 61 12.00 19.40 18.38
N GLY A 62 13.07 18.84 17.82
CA GLY A 62 13.63 19.28 16.55
C GLY A 62 12.76 18.94 15.33
N SER A 63 12.89 19.71 14.24
CA SER A 63 12.18 19.48 12.97
C SER A 63 12.38 18.06 12.41
N GLN A 64 13.54 17.46 12.66
CA GLN A 64 13.88 16.08 12.28
C GLN A 64 12.89 15.05 12.83
N ALA A 65 12.28 15.31 14.01
CA ALA A 65 11.28 14.39 14.57
C ALA A 65 10.02 14.33 13.71
N ALA A 66 9.59 15.47 13.14
CA ALA A 66 8.42 15.52 12.27
C ALA A 66 8.68 14.86 10.91
N GLU A 67 9.84 15.12 10.31
CA GLU A 67 10.26 14.50 9.04
C GLU A 67 10.34 12.97 9.15
N ARG A 68 10.93 12.48 10.25
CA ARG A 68 10.99 11.05 10.58
C ARG A 68 9.60 10.44 10.67
N CYS A 69 8.67 11.09 11.36
CA CYS A 69 7.29 10.60 11.47
C CYS A 69 6.62 10.50 10.09
N GLN A 70 6.79 11.51 9.23
CA GLN A 70 6.25 11.49 7.88
C GLN A 70 6.83 10.36 7.01
N ALA A 71 8.13 10.08 7.12
CA ALA A 71 8.76 8.98 6.40
C ALA A 71 8.14 7.62 6.77
N TYR A 72 7.99 7.34 8.07
CA TYR A 72 7.36 6.09 8.52
C TYR A 72 5.86 6.02 8.19
N CYS A 73 5.13 7.13 8.25
CA CYS A 73 3.74 7.18 7.75
C CYS A 73 3.67 6.83 6.25
N GLY A 74 4.59 7.35 5.43
CA GLY A 74 4.69 7.05 4.00
C GLY A 74 4.95 5.57 3.72
N ILE A 75 5.87 4.97 4.48
CA ILE A 75 6.18 3.53 4.38
C ILE A 75 4.96 2.69 4.79
N ALA A 76 4.31 3.03 5.90
CA ALA A 76 3.15 2.30 6.38
C ALA A 76 1.97 2.36 5.40
N VAL A 77 1.66 3.53 4.84
CA VAL A 77 0.57 3.62 3.85
C VAL A 77 0.90 2.86 2.58
N TYR A 78 2.16 2.90 2.11
CA TYR A 78 2.61 2.12 0.96
C TYR A 78 2.41 0.62 1.18
N GLU A 79 2.94 0.06 2.28
CA GLU A 79 2.78 -1.37 2.58
C GLU A 79 1.32 -1.78 2.81
N SER A 80 0.46 -0.84 3.24
CA SER A 80 -0.96 -1.11 3.47
C SER A 80 -1.79 -1.25 2.19
N VAL A 81 -1.24 -0.83 1.03
CA VAL A 81 -1.93 -0.89 -0.26
C VAL A 81 -1.16 -1.62 -1.35
N VAL A 82 0.16 -1.81 -1.20
CA VAL A 82 0.99 -2.49 -2.22
C VAL A 82 0.50 -3.90 -2.63
N PRO A 83 -0.20 -4.70 -1.80
CA PRO A 83 -0.73 -5.98 -2.27
C PRO A 83 -1.75 -5.83 -3.42
N GLY A 84 -2.44 -4.69 -3.51
CA GLY A 84 -3.34 -4.36 -4.63
C GLY A 84 -2.66 -3.61 -5.78
N MET A 85 -1.33 -3.53 -5.80
CA MET A 85 -0.55 -2.81 -6.81
C MET A 85 0.33 -3.79 -7.60
N GLU A 86 -0.22 -4.46 -8.61
CA GLU A 86 0.45 -5.56 -9.34
C GLU A 86 1.86 -5.24 -9.90
N ALA A 87 2.10 -4.00 -10.29
CA ALA A 87 3.40 -3.56 -10.81
C ALA A 87 4.45 -3.21 -9.72
N TYR A 88 4.07 -3.33 -8.44
CA TYR A 88 4.85 -2.88 -7.29
C TYR A 88 5.08 -4.04 -6.31
N ARG A 89 6.02 -3.87 -5.39
CA ARG A 89 6.41 -4.90 -4.42
C ARG A 89 6.70 -4.29 -3.07
N SER A 90 6.45 -5.06 -2.01
CA SER A 90 6.83 -4.68 -0.65
C SER A 90 8.30 -4.23 -0.56
N LEU A 91 8.56 -3.30 0.35
CA LEU A 91 9.88 -2.83 0.75
C LEU A 91 10.65 -3.85 1.61
N THR A 92 10.01 -4.98 1.95
CA THR A 92 10.67 -6.14 2.59
C THR A 92 11.91 -6.55 1.80
N GLY A 93 13.07 -6.59 2.47
CA GLY A 93 14.37 -6.90 1.86
C GLY A 93 14.99 -5.78 1.02
N GLN A 94 14.35 -4.60 0.95
CA GLN A 94 14.90 -3.41 0.28
C GLN A 94 15.40 -2.38 1.31
N LEU A 95 14.68 -2.21 2.41
CA LEU A 95 15.06 -1.34 3.52
C LEU A 95 15.82 -2.13 4.59
N THR A 96 16.81 -1.48 5.22
CA THR A 96 17.63 -2.08 6.28
C THR A 96 16.77 -2.56 7.44
N ASP A 97 16.92 -3.83 7.80
CA ASP A 97 16.21 -4.51 8.89
C ASP A 97 14.67 -4.41 8.83
N PHE A 98 14.11 -4.13 7.65
CA PHE A 98 12.68 -3.98 7.48
C PHE A 98 11.97 -5.34 7.57
N PRO A 99 10.97 -5.49 8.45
CA PRO A 99 10.37 -6.78 8.74
C PRO A 99 9.47 -7.23 7.59
N ALA A 100 9.22 -8.54 7.52
CA ALA A 100 8.22 -9.08 6.62
C ALA A 100 6.82 -8.53 6.97
N MET A 101 6.16 -7.94 5.97
CA MET A 101 4.81 -7.41 6.11
C MET A 101 3.75 -8.52 6.17
N PRO A 102 2.55 -8.24 6.70
CA PRO A 102 1.43 -9.17 6.65
C PRO A 102 1.05 -9.45 5.19
N THR A 103 0.56 -10.67 4.94
CA THR A 103 0.08 -11.07 3.61
C THR A 103 -1.43 -11.02 3.56
N VAL A 104 -1.99 -10.71 2.39
CA VAL A 104 -3.44 -10.78 2.17
C VAL A 104 -3.90 -12.20 1.90
N GLU A 105 -5.17 -12.46 2.18
CA GLU A 105 -5.82 -13.74 1.86
C GLU A 105 -6.03 -13.84 0.34
N PRO A 106 -5.52 -14.91 -0.33
CA PRO A 106 -5.72 -15.10 -1.76
C PRO A 106 -7.20 -15.25 -2.12
N GLY A 107 -7.63 -14.63 -3.22
CA GLY A 107 -9.00 -14.72 -3.72
C GLY A 107 -10.03 -14.04 -2.82
N VAL A 108 -9.62 -13.04 -2.03
CA VAL A 108 -10.59 -12.25 -1.28
C VAL A 108 -10.30 -10.76 -1.35
N ASP A 109 -11.38 -9.98 -1.44
CA ASP A 109 -11.29 -8.55 -1.65
C ASP A 109 -10.91 -7.74 -0.42
N TYR A 110 -10.19 -6.65 -0.69
CA TYR A 110 -9.82 -5.64 0.29
C TYR A 110 -10.20 -4.26 -0.25
N HIS A 111 -10.63 -3.40 0.66
CA HIS A 111 -10.89 -2.00 0.41
C HIS A 111 -9.63 -1.18 0.75
N TRP A 112 -8.78 -0.93 -0.25
CA TRP A 112 -7.44 -0.37 -0.02
C TRP A 112 -7.46 1.02 0.60
N ALA A 113 -8.45 1.86 0.30
CA ALA A 113 -8.60 3.15 0.97
C ALA A 113 -8.92 3.00 2.47
N ALA A 114 -9.61 1.93 2.88
CA ALA A 114 -9.89 1.68 4.29
C ALA A 114 -8.65 1.14 5.01
N SER A 115 -7.86 0.29 4.33
CA SER A 115 -6.54 -0.15 4.80
C SER A 115 -5.60 1.04 5.01
N ALA A 116 -5.47 1.92 4.01
CA ALA A 116 -4.66 3.13 4.07
C ALA A 116 -5.09 4.07 5.21
N ASN A 117 -6.40 4.30 5.35
CA ASN A 117 -6.96 5.12 6.43
C ASN A 117 -6.59 4.58 7.81
N ALA A 118 -6.79 3.28 8.02
CA ALA A 118 -6.47 2.62 9.28
C ALA A 118 -4.97 2.63 9.59
N ALA A 119 -4.11 2.41 8.59
CA ALA A 119 -2.67 2.45 8.74
C ALA A 119 -2.18 3.85 9.14
N LEU A 120 -2.66 4.89 8.45
CA LEU A 120 -2.28 6.28 8.73
C LEU A 120 -2.78 6.75 10.09
N ALA A 121 -4.01 6.39 10.48
CA ALA A 121 -4.54 6.72 11.80
C ALA A 121 -3.69 6.10 12.92
N GLU A 122 -3.38 4.81 12.81
CA GLU A 122 -2.59 4.08 13.79
C GLU A 122 -1.16 4.64 13.90
N MET A 123 -0.52 4.92 12.76
CA MET A 123 0.82 5.53 12.74
C MET A 123 0.83 6.91 13.39
N ASN A 124 -0.15 7.77 13.08
CA ASN A 124 -0.22 9.11 13.66
C ASN A 124 -0.44 9.06 15.18
N ARG A 125 -1.27 8.16 15.70
CA ARG A 125 -1.43 7.97 17.16
C ARG A 125 -0.12 7.59 17.85
N ARG A 126 0.65 6.69 17.22
CA ARG A 126 1.88 6.13 17.79
C ARG A 126 3.09 7.05 17.67
N LEU A 127 3.18 7.80 16.57
CA LEU A 127 4.30 8.69 16.28
C LEU A 127 4.14 10.08 16.91
N PHE A 128 2.91 10.49 17.25
CA PHE A 128 2.63 11.76 17.92
C PHE A 128 1.96 11.56 19.30
N PRO A 129 2.55 10.76 20.22
CA PRO A 129 1.89 10.39 21.47
C PRO A 129 1.67 11.59 22.41
N SER A 130 2.52 12.62 22.31
CA SER A 130 2.48 13.84 23.13
C SER A 130 1.82 15.03 22.42
N THR A 131 1.13 14.83 21.30
CA THR A 131 0.36 15.90 20.65
C THR A 131 -0.84 16.33 21.50
N SER A 132 -1.42 17.49 21.19
CA SER A 132 -2.54 18.06 21.97
C SER A 132 -3.77 17.15 21.95
N ALA A 133 -4.66 17.32 22.94
CA ALA A 133 -5.91 16.56 23.02
C ALA A 133 -6.78 16.81 21.77
N GLU A 134 -6.79 18.05 21.27
CA GLU A 134 -7.48 18.43 20.04
C GLU A 134 -6.92 17.67 18.84
N ASN A 135 -5.59 17.59 18.70
CA ASN A 135 -4.97 16.83 17.63
C ASN A 135 -5.30 15.34 17.72
N LYS A 136 -5.27 14.75 18.91
CA LYS A 136 -5.69 13.34 19.13
C LYS A 136 -7.13 13.10 18.69
N ALA A 137 -8.06 13.94 19.15
CA ALA A 137 -9.46 13.88 18.75
C ALA A 137 -9.64 14.07 17.23
N SER A 138 -8.80 14.91 16.61
CA SER A 138 -8.84 15.16 15.19
C SER A 138 -8.41 13.94 14.34
N ILE A 139 -7.45 13.14 14.83
CA ILE A 139 -7.03 11.87 14.22
C ILE A 139 -8.19 10.88 14.26
N ASP A 140 -8.80 10.68 15.43
CA ASP A 140 -9.93 9.76 15.61
C ASP A 140 -11.11 10.16 14.72
N LYS A 141 -11.46 11.44 14.73
CA LYS A 141 -12.54 11.98 13.88
C LYS A 141 -12.29 11.75 12.39
N LEU A 142 -11.05 11.91 11.93
CA LEU A 142 -10.71 11.70 10.52
C LEU A 142 -10.82 10.21 10.14
N GLU A 143 -10.26 9.30 10.96
CA GLU A 143 -10.37 7.86 10.73
C GLU A 143 -11.84 7.44 10.66
N ASP A 144 -12.66 7.87 11.64
CA ASP A 144 -14.07 7.51 11.73
C ASP A 144 -14.90 8.09 10.58
N SER A 145 -14.62 9.33 10.16
CA SER A 145 -15.31 9.96 9.03
C SER A 145 -15.07 9.20 7.73
N LEU A 146 -13.82 8.84 7.44
CA LEU A 146 -13.47 8.09 6.23
C LEU A 146 -14.00 6.65 6.30
N LYS A 147 -13.88 6.00 7.47
CA LYS A 147 -14.46 4.68 7.70
C LYS A 147 -15.97 4.66 7.46
N ALA A 148 -16.69 5.69 7.87
CA ALA A 148 -18.14 5.80 7.65
C ALA A 148 -18.50 5.91 6.16
N VAL A 149 -17.68 6.60 5.36
CA VAL A 149 -17.83 6.64 3.89
C VAL A 149 -17.63 5.24 3.31
N TYR A 150 -16.53 4.57 3.66
CA TYR A 150 -16.19 3.25 3.11
C TYR A 150 -17.16 2.14 3.55
N ALA A 151 -17.84 2.30 4.68
CA ALA A 151 -18.91 1.39 5.10
C ALA A 151 -20.14 1.41 4.18
N GLY A 152 -20.30 2.45 3.36
CA GLY A 152 -21.30 2.50 2.30
C GLY A 152 -20.84 1.91 0.96
N GLU A 153 -19.56 1.55 0.84
CA GLU A 153 -18.95 1.08 -0.43
C GLU A 153 -18.81 -0.44 -0.50
N VAL A 154 -18.65 -1.11 0.64
CA VAL A 154 -18.38 -2.56 0.73
C VAL A 154 -19.07 -3.21 1.92
N ASP A 155 -19.18 -4.54 1.89
CA ASP A 155 -19.68 -5.33 3.02
C ASP A 155 -18.82 -5.18 4.27
N ALA A 156 -19.45 -5.29 5.43
CA ALA A 156 -18.81 -5.13 6.74
C ALA A 156 -17.60 -6.07 6.93
N ALA A 157 -17.63 -7.27 6.37
CA ALA A 157 -16.52 -8.22 6.43
C ALA A 157 -15.29 -7.73 5.65
N ILE A 158 -15.49 -7.22 4.43
CA ILE A 158 -14.42 -6.64 3.59
C ILE A 158 -13.84 -5.41 4.31
N LEU A 159 -14.70 -4.51 4.79
CA LEU A 159 -14.26 -3.31 5.50
C LEU A 159 -13.43 -3.68 6.74
N GLN A 160 -13.94 -4.57 7.58
CA GLN A 160 -13.27 -4.94 8.82
C GLN A 160 -11.92 -5.60 8.56
N ARG A 161 -11.82 -6.51 7.59
CA ARG A 161 -10.54 -7.14 7.23
C ARG A 161 -9.54 -6.12 6.67
N SER A 162 -10.01 -5.18 5.86
CA SER A 162 -9.19 -4.10 5.31
C SER A 162 -8.61 -3.20 6.40
N ILE A 163 -9.44 -2.81 7.38
CA ILE A 163 -9.02 -2.04 8.54
C ILE A 163 -8.00 -2.84 9.38
N SER A 164 -8.27 -4.12 9.64
CA SER A 164 -7.36 -4.99 10.41
C SER A 164 -6.00 -5.11 9.72
N PHE A 165 -5.98 -5.30 8.40
CA PHE A 165 -4.74 -5.37 7.63
C PHE A 165 -3.91 -4.08 7.72
N GLY A 166 -4.54 -2.92 7.51
CA GLY A 166 -3.87 -1.62 7.65
C GLY A 166 -3.28 -1.40 9.05
N LYS A 167 -4.00 -1.80 10.11
CA LYS A 167 -3.51 -1.71 11.50
C LYS A 167 -2.35 -2.65 11.79
N GLU A 168 -2.35 -3.86 11.22
CA GLU A 168 -1.25 -4.80 11.37
C GLU A 168 0.02 -4.29 10.69
N VAL A 169 -0.11 -3.76 9.46
CA VAL A 169 0.99 -3.09 8.74
C VAL A 169 1.56 -1.95 9.58
N ALA A 170 0.72 -1.03 10.06
CA ALA A 170 1.16 0.09 10.89
C ALA A 170 1.86 -0.39 12.18
N THR A 171 1.37 -1.46 12.80
CA THR A 171 1.99 -2.04 13.99
C THR A 171 3.41 -2.53 13.70
N LYS A 172 3.62 -3.25 12.59
CA LYS A 172 4.95 -3.73 12.19
C LYS A 172 5.89 -2.60 11.80
N VAL A 173 5.41 -1.61 11.04
CA VAL A 173 6.23 -0.45 10.64
C VAL A 173 6.61 0.39 11.87
N PHE A 174 5.70 0.61 12.81
CA PHE A 174 6.02 1.31 14.05
C PHE A 174 7.05 0.55 14.91
N ALA A 175 6.92 -0.79 15.01
CA ALA A 175 7.88 -1.60 15.75
C ALA A 175 9.29 -1.52 15.13
N TRP A 176 9.37 -1.53 13.80
CA TRP A 176 10.63 -1.30 13.09
C TRP A 176 11.16 0.13 13.32
N ALA A 177 10.31 1.15 13.21
CA ALA A 177 10.67 2.53 13.48
C ALA A 177 11.26 2.71 14.89
N ALA A 178 10.71 2.04 15.90
CA ALA A 178 11.21 2.11 17.28
C ALA A 178 12.64 1.56 17.46
N SER A 179 13.15 0.79 16.50
CA SER A 179 14.50 0.21 16.52
C SER A 179 15.56 1.02 15.74
N ASP A 180 15.19 2.16 15.16
CA ASP A 180 16.05 2.94 14.26
C ASP A 180 17.11 3.82 14.96
N GLY A 181 17.25 3.69 16.27
CA GLY A 181 18.22 4.43 17.07
C GLY A 181 17.81 5.87 17.40
N SER A 182 16.61 6.35 17.04
CA SER A 182 16.19 7.73 17.38
C SER A 182 16.09 7.99 18.88
N ALA A 183 15.96 6.94 19.69
CA ALA A 183 16.00 7.03 21.15
C ALA A 183 17.44 7.15 21.71
N ASN A 184 18.46 6.87 20.90
CA ASN A 184 19.87 6.77 21.29
C ASN A 184 20.72 7.87 20.62
N VAL A 185 20.38 9.14 20.86
CA VAL A 185 21.07 10.31 20.28
C VAL A 185 22.43 10.56 20.96
N ASN A 186 23.34 9.59 20.89
CA ASN A 186 24.81 9.58 21.11
C ASN A 186 25.24 8.17 21.57
N PRO A 187 25.69 7.28 20.68
CA PRO A 187 26.57 6.20 21.11
C PRO A 187 27.99 6.76 21.38
N PRO A 188 28.71 6.23 22.39
CA PRO A 188 30.07 6.67 22.75
C PRO A 188 31.10 6.45 21.63
#